data_AF-A0ABD1W6S3-F1
#
_entry.id   AF-A0ABD1W6S3-F1
#
_cell.length_a   1.000
_cell.length_b   1.000
_cell.length_c   1.000
_cell.angle_alpha   90.00
_cell.angle_beta   90.00
_cell.angle_gamma   90.00
#
_symmetry.space_group_name_H-M   'P 1'
#
loop_
_entity.id
_entity.type
_entity.pdbx_description
1 polymer ?
#
loop_
_entity_poly.entity_id
_entity_poly.type
_entity_poly.pdbx_seq_one_letter_code
_entity_poly.pdbx_strand_id
1 'polypeptide(L)'
;MSACSLLTLSSSCPSIAHTPVLILGTKHNASYTIKVQGETYLSVVNDTYQALTTYRAIEANNPYDFRNLVVNLRLNVPLWCACPTLNQTAAGFKYPLTYIIKQGDSYSYITDAFFAQFRVKTSP
;
A
#
# COMPACT_ATOMS: atom_id res chain seq x y z
N MET A 1 8.79 5.18 -4.24
CA MET A 1 9.04 4.51 -2.94
C MET A 1 7.68 4.20 -2.33
N SER A 2 7.35 2.92 -2.14
CA SER A 2 6.03 2.52 -1.63
C SER A 2 5.86 3.02 -0.18
N ALA A 3 4.77 3.72 0.11
CA ALA A 3 4.49 4.28 1.44
C ALA A 3 4.41 3.21 2.55
N CYS A 4 4.22 1.93 2.20
CA CYS A 4 4.23 0.82 3.16
C CYS A 4 5.66 0.42 3.61
N SER A 5 6.72 0.82 2.91
CA SER A 5 8.10 0.42 3.24
C SER A 5 8.69 1.16 4.47
N LEU A 6 8.04 2.24 4.93
CA LEU A 6 8.43 2.99 6.13
C LEU A 6 7.71 2.51 7.38
N LEU A 7 6.84 1.50 7.27
CA LEU A 7 6.28 0.80 8.43
C LEU A 7 7.36 -0.12 9.00
N THR A 8 8.35 0.49 9.65
CA THR A 8 9.10 -0.21 10.69
C THR A 8 8.10 -0.72 11.73
N LEU A 9 8.51 -1.72 12.51
CA LEU A 9 7.73 -2.47 13.51
C LEU A 9 6.95 -1.63 14.57
N SER A 10 6.84 -0.31 14.44
CA SER A 10 6.11 0.57 15.34
C SER A 10 4.72 0.95 14.80
N SER A 11 3.72 0.62 15.63
CA SER A 11 2.34 1.15 15.72
C SER A 11 1.23 0.62 14.80
N SER A 12 1.50 0.07 13.61
CA SER A 12 0.40 -0.34 12.68
C SER A 12 0.35 -1.83 12.33
N CYS A 13 1.42 -2.58 12.55
CA CYS A 13 1.36 -4.04 12.55
C CYS A 13 1.15 -4.53 13.99
N PRO A 14 -0.01 -5.14 14.32
CA PRO A 14 -0.16 -5.76 15.63
C PRO A 14 0.90 -6.85 15.78
N SER A 15 1.60 -6.87 16.92
CA SER A 15 2.53 -7.93 17.28
C SER A 15 1.75 -9.23 17.41
N ILE A 16 1.72 -10.07 16.36
CA ILE A 16 0.95 -11.32 16.36
C ILE A 16 1.68 -12.32 17.26
N ALA A 17 1.33 -12.30 18.55
CA ALA A 17 1.35 -13.50 19.35
C ALA A 17 0.07 -14.29 19.01
N HIS A 18 0.25 -15.48 18.42
CA HIS A 18 -0.73 -16.57 18.49
C HIS A 18 -2.14 -16.34 17.89
N THR A 19 -2.26 -16.14 16.57
CA THR A 19 -3.51 -16.55 15.86
C THR A 19 -3.18 -17.25 14.54
N PRO A 20 -3.71 -18.46 14.30
CA PRO A 20 -3.62 -19.10 13.01
C PRO A 20 -4.73 -18.52 12.13
N VAL A 21 -4.38 -18.04 10.94
CA VAL A 21 -5.32 -17.65 9.87
C VAL A 21 -6.09 -16.34 10.11
N LEU A 22 -5.48 -15.22 9.71
CA LEU A 22 -6.12 -14.22 8.83
C LEU A 22 -5.03 -13.28 8.32
N ILE A 23 -4.95 -13.08 7.00
CA ILE A 23 -4.19 -11.97 6.43
C ILE A 23 -4.93 -10.69 6.81
N LEU A 24 -4.68 -10.17 8.02
CA LEU A 24 -5.16 -8.84 8.41
C LEU A 24 -4.37 -7.83 7.58
N GLY A 25 -4.95 -7.41 6.46
CA GLY A 25 -4.46 -6.27 5.70
C GLY A 25 -4.47 -5.03 6.60
N THR A 26 -3.33 -4.37 6.73
CA THR A 26 -3.23 -3.13 7.48
C THR A 26 -3.37 -1.96 6.52
N LYS A 27 -3.80 -0.81 7.04
CA LYS A 27 -3.93 0.41 6.25
C LYS A 27 -2.90 1.42 6.73
N HIS A 28 -2.23 2.07 5.79
CA HIS A 28 -1.40 3.23 6.06
C HIS A 28 -2.16 4.50 5.66
N ASN A 29 -2.26 5.46 6.58
CA ASN A 29 -2.94 6.72 6.30
C ASN A 29 -1.97 7.69 5.61
N ALA A 30 -2.15 7.86 4.30
CA ALA A 30 -1.53 8.94 3.56
C ALA A 30 -2.48 10.15 3.49
N SER A 31 -1.97 11.27 2.97
CA SER A 31 -2.82 12.41 2.61
C SER A 31 -2.49 12.91 1.21
N TYR A 32 -3.50 13.48 0.55
CA TYR A 32 -3.39 14.11 -0.76
C TYR A 32 -4.06 15.47 -0.73
N THR A 33 -3.40 16.49 -1.27
CA THR A 33 -4.00 17.81 -1.42
C THR A 33 -4.43 18.00 -2.86
N ILE A 34 -5.70 18.35 -3.10
CA ILE A 34 -6.22 18.69 -4.42
C ILE A 34 -5.42 19.87 -4.99
N LYS A 35 -4.86 19.68 -6.17
CA LYS A 35 -3.96 20.62 -6.85
C LYS A 35 -4.68 21.45 -7.91
N VAL A 36 -5.64 20.86 -8.62
CA VAL A 36 -6.35 21.52 -9.72
C VAL A 36 -7.85 21.28 -9.63
N GLN A 37 -8.63 22.24 -10.16
CA GLN A 37 -10.08 22.10 -10.22
C GLN A 37 -10.46 20.96 -11.17
N GLY A 38 -11.41 20.12 -10.75
CA GLY A 38 -11.89 18.99 -11.53
C GLY A 38 -11.21 17.65 -11.20
N GLU A 39 -10.23 17.62 -10.29
CA GLU A 39 -9.79 16.35 -9.71
C GLU A 39 -10.94 15.65 -8.99
N THR A 40 -11.01 14.33 -9.15
CA THR A 40 -12.01 13.47 -8.53
C THR A 40 -11.32 12.42 -7.66
N TYR A 41 -12.04 11.76 -6.77
CA TYR A 41 -11.51 10.59 -6.08
C TYR A 41 -11.00 9.52 -7.05
N LEU A 42 -11.63 9.37 -8.22
CA LEU A 42 -11.18 8.40 -9.23
C LEU A 42 -9.85 8.80 -9.88
N SER A 43 -9.66 10.08 -10.23
CA SER A 43 -8.38 10.56 -10.78
C SER A 43 -7.26 10.47 -9.74
N VAL A 44 -7.55 10.79 -8.46
CA VAL A 44 -6.58 10.60 -7.37
C VAL A 44 -6.18 9.12 -7.23
N VAL A 45 -7.14 8.19 -7.28
CA VAL A 45 -6.88 6.75 -7.22
C VAL A 45 -6.01 6.28 -8.38
N ASN A 46 -6.33 6.67 -9.61
CA ASN A 46 -5.68 6.15 -10.81
C ASN A 46 -4.34 6.84 -11.08
N ASP A 47 -4.33 8.16 -11.06
CA ASP A 47 -3.21 8.96 -11.56
C ASP A 47 -2.15 9.18 -10.50
N THR A 48 -2.56 9.35 -9.23
CA THR A 48 -1.63 9.58 -8.11
C THR A 48 -1.26 8.27 -7.41
N TYR A 49 -2.25 7.48 -7.01
CA TYR A 49 -2.01 6.29 -6.20
C TYR A 49 -1.96 4.98 -6.99
N GLN A 50 -2.13 5.01 -8.32
CA GLN A 50 -2.00 3.86 -9.21
C GLN A 50 -2.76 2.62 -8.69
N ALA A 51 -4.01 2.81 -8.25
CA ALA A 51 -4.88 1.78 -7.70
C ALA A 51 -4.40 1.10 -6.38
N LEU A 52 -3.44 1.69 -5.65
CA LEU A 52 -3.06 1.25 -4.29
C LEU A 52 -4.10 1.62 -3.20
N THR A 53 -5.12 2.37 -3.59
CA THR A 53 -6.32 2.68 -2.81
C THR A 53 -7.53 2.57 -3.73
N THR A 54 -8.74 2.75 -3.19
CA THR A 54 -9.97 2.71 -3.98
C THR A 54 -10.79 3.97 -3.75
N TYR A 55 -11.63 4.31 -4.74
CA TYR A 55 -12.58 5.41 -4.65
C TYR A 55 -13.39 5.35 -3.35
N ARG A 56 -13.97 4.18 -3.04
CA ARG A 56 -14.79 3.96 -1.85
C ARG A 56 -13.99 4.09 -0.56
N ALA A 57 -12.70 3.73 -0.58
CA ALA A 57 -11.84 3.87 0.59
C ALA A 57 -11.54 5.34 0.89
N ILE A 58 -11.30 6.17 -0.14
CA ILE A 58 -11.16 7.62 0.04
C ILE A 58 -12.49 8.22 0.50
N GLU A 59 -13.60 7.91 -0.17
CA GLU A 59 -14.93 8.42 0.17
C GLU A 59 -15.32 8.10 1.62
N ALA A 60 -15.13 6.86 2.09
CA ALA A 60 -15.46 6.47 3.46
C ALA A 60 -14.58 7.12 4.54
N ASN A 61 -13.44 7.73 4.16
CA ASN A 61 -12.48 8.35 5.10
C ASN A 61 -12.48 9.88 5.02
N ASN A 62 -13.37 10.47 4.22
CA ASN A 62 -13.46 11.92 4.04
C ASN A 62 -14.92 12.38 4.10
N PRO A 63 -15.22 13.53 4.71
CA PRO A 63 -16.59 14.04 4.83
C PRO A 63 -17.07 14.78 3.56
N TYR A 64 -16.34 14.70 2.45
CA TYR A 64 -16.60 15.51 1.26
C TYR A 64 -17.33 14.70 0.20
N ASP A 65 -18.31 15.33 -0.44
CA ASP A 65 -18.91 14.77 -1.64
C ASP A 65 -17.90 14.79 -2.80
N PHE A 66 -17.91 13.78 -3.65
CA PHE A 66 -16.99 13.68 -4.79
C PHE A 66 -17.10 14.85 -5.78
N ARG A 67 -18.22 15.58 -5.78
CA ARG A 67 -18.46 16.79 -6.57
C ARG A 67 -17.91 18.06 -5.92
N ASN A 68 -17.59 18.03 -4.63
CA ASN A 68 -17.19 19.18 -3.82
C ASN A 68 -15.69 19.16 -3.48
N LEU A 69 -14.87 18.66 -4.41
CA LEU A 69 -13.41 18.65 -4.28
C LEU A 69 -12.83 19.93 -4.86
N VAL A 70 -12.34 20.81 -3.99
CA VAL A 70 -11.77 22.11 -4.35
C VAL A 70 -10.26 22.12 -4.14
N VAL A 71 -9.56 22.99 -4.86
CA VAL A 71 -8.11 23.17 -4.73
C VAL A 71 -7.73 23.47 -3.27
N ASN A 72 -6.60 22.92 -2.82
CA ASN A 72 -6.08 22.96 -1.46
C ASN A 72 -6.85 22.13 -0.42
N LEU A 73 -7.92 21.44 -0.80
CA LEU A 73 -8.61 20.49 0.07
C LEU A 73 -7.70 19.27 0.32
N ARG A 74 -7.54 18.88 1.60
CA ARG A 74 -6.71 17.74 1.99
C ARG A 74 -7.55 16.50 2.24
N LEU A 75 -7.31 15.46 1.44
CA LEU A 75 -7.93 14.15 1.55
C LEU A 75 -7.10 13.21 2.42
N ASN A 76 -7.77 12.44 3.25
CA ASN A 76 -7.22 11.25 3.89
C ASN A 76 -7.29 10.08 2.91
N VAL A 77 -6.15 9.47 2.62
CA VAL A 77 -6.03 8.40 1.61
C VAL A 77 -5.51 7.13 2.27
N PRO A 78 -6.38 6.15 2.58
CA PRO A 78 -5.95 4.88 3.13
C PRO A 78 -5.29 4.02 2.05
N LEU A 79 -4.02 3.66 2.26
CA LEU A 79 -3.27 2.76 1.40
C LEU A 79 -3.30 1.35 1.98
N TRP A 80 -3.43 0.35 1.10
CA TRP A 80 -3.42 -1.05 1.51
C TRP A 80 -1.99 -1.56 1.68
N CYS A 81 -1.69 -2.05 2.88
CA CYS A 81 -0.41 -2.62 3.26
C CYS A 81 -0.56 -4.07 3.75
N ALA A 82 0.55 -4.79 3.73
CA ALA A 82 0.67 -6.12 4.33
C ALA A 82 1.75 -6.09 5.40
N CYS A 83 1.50 -6.80 6.50
CA CYS A 83 2.52 -7.08 7.52
C CYS A 83 3.22 -8.40 7.18
N PRO A 84 4.55 -8.50 7.36
CA PRO A 84 5.24 -9.77 7.17
C PRO A 84 4.82 -10.76 8.26
N THR A 85 4.68 -12.03 7.89
CA THR A 85 4.44 -13.14 8.83
C THR A 85 5.70 -13.43 9.65
N LEU A 86 5.56 -14.13 10.79
CA LEU A 86 6.71 -14.55 11.60
C LEU A 86 7.73 -15.37 10.80
N ASN A 87 7.26 -16.24 9.89
CA ASN A 87 8.16 -17.04 9.06
C ASN A 87 8.90 -16.17 8.04
N GLN A 88 8.23 -15.15 7.47
CA GLN A 88 8.86 -14.19 6.57
C GLN A 88 9.90 -13.35 7.31
N THR A 89 9.61 -12.84 8.51
CA THR A 89 10.59 -12.08 9.29
C THR A 89 11.77 -12.95 9.72
N ALA A 90 11.52 -14.20 10.14
CA ALA A 90 12.57 -15.17 10.46
C ALA A 90 13.47 -15.51 9.26
N ALA A 91 12.90 -15.55 8.05
CA ALA A 91 13.63 -15.72 6.80
C ALA A 91 14.32 -14.43 6.30
N GLY A 92 14.26 -13.33 7.07
CA GLY A 92 14.94 -12.07 6.76
C GLY A 92 14.12 -11.09 5.91
N PHE A 93 12.86 -11.39 5.58
CA PHE A 93 11.97 -10.44 4.90
C PHE A 93 11.50 -9.36 5.87
N LYS A 94 11.91 -8.12 5.58
CA LYS A 94 11.58 -6.98 6.44
C LYS A 94 10.31 -6.24 6.01
N TYR A 95 10.08 -6.14 4.70
CA TYR A 95 9.02 -5.31 4.14
C TYR A 95 8.30 -6.03 2.99
N PRO A 96 7.01 -6.38 3.14
CA PRO A 96 6.19 -6.81 2.01
C PRO A 96 6.01 -5.67 1.00
N LEU A 97 5.96 -6.02 -0.29
CA LEU A 97 5.66 -5.09 -1.37
C LEU A 97 4.19 -5.23 -1.78
N THR A 98 3.43 -4.14 -1.69
CA THR A 98 2.12 -4.05 -2.38
C THR A 98 2.36 -3.62 -3.82
N TYR A 99 1.96 -4.46 -4.77
CA TYR A 99 2.11 -4.22 -6.20
C TYR A 99 0.80 -4.51 -6.94
N ILE A 100 0.38 -3.61 -7.82
CA ILE A 100 -0.76 -3.82 -8.70
C ILE A 100 -0.24 -4.37 -10.02
N ILE A 101 -0.67 -5.59 -10.36
CA ILE A 101 -0.34 -6.23 -11.64
C ILE A 101 -1.01 -5.44 -12.76
N LYS A 102 -0.19 -4.91 -13.67
CA LYS A 102 -0.61 -4.17 -14.84
C LYS A 102 -0.69 -5.10 -16.05
N GLN A 103 -1.40 -4.63 -17.08
CA GLN A 103 -1.44 -5.35 -18.34
C GLN A 103 -0.03 -5.48 -18.92
N GLY A 104 0.35 -6.70 -19.30
CA GLY A 104 1.67 -7.01 -19.84
C GLY A 104 2.68 -7.50 -18.78
N ASP A 105 2.36 -7.40 -17.49
CA ASP A 105 3.20 -7.99 -16.45
C ASP A 105 3.11 -9.52 -16.50
N SER A 106 4.27 -10.17 -16.40
CA SER A 106 4.37 -11.62 -16.17
C SER A 106 4.90 -11.90 -14.77
N TYR A 107 4.62 -13.10 -14.27
CA TYR A 107 5.19 -13.55 -13.00
C TYR A 107 6.73 -13.47 -13.02
N SER A 108 7.37 -13.93 -14.10
CA SER A 108 8.83 -13.88 -14.24
C SER A 108 9.37 -12.46 -14.20
N TYR A 109 8.72 -11.52 -14.88
CA TYR A 109 9.11 -10.10 -14.86
C TYR A 109 9.05 -9.51 -13.45
N ILE A 110 7.95 -9.76 -12.72
CA ILE A 110 7.79 -9.30 -11.34
C ILE A 110 8.84 -9.95 -10.43
N THR A 111 9.12 -11.24 -10.62
CA THR A 111 10.15 -11.91 -9.81
C THR A 111 11.53 -11.38 -10.12
N ASP A 112 11.90 -11.18 -11.37
CA ASP A 112 13.23 -10.67 -11.71
C ASP A 112 13.43 -9.24 -11.18
N ALA A 113 12.39 -8.40 -11.25
CA ALA A 113 12.41 -7.03 -10.74
C ALA A 113 12.57 -6.93 -9.21
N PHE A 114 11.90 -7.82 -8.45
CA PHE A 114 11.80 -7.67 -6.99
C PHE A 114 12.38 -8.83 -6.17
N PHE A 115 12.74 -9.97 -6.76
CA PHE A 115 13.36 -11.11 -6.07
C PHE A 115 14.88 -11.17 -6.19
N ALA A 116 15.51 -10.46 -7.14
CA ALA A 116 16.97 -10.37 -7.21
C ALA A 116 17.60 -9.81 -5.90
N GLN A 117 16.84 -9.03 -5.14
CA GLN A 117 17.22 -8.48 -3.83
C GLN A 117 16.98 -9.44 -2.63
N PHE A 118 16.30 -10.57 -2.82
CA PHE A 118 16.02 -11.56 -1.75
C PHE A 118 17.02 -12.73 -1.71
N ARG A 119 18.01 -12.76 -2.60
CA ARG A 119 19.17 -13.68 -2.53
C ARG A 119 20.21 -13.16 -1.51
N VAL A 120 19.83 -12.99 -0.25
CA VAL A 120 20.80 -12.86 0.87
C VAL A 120 20.57 -14.01 1.85
N LYS A 121 20.76 -15.24 1.35
CA LYS A 121 21.39 -16.37 2.05
C LYS A 121 21.35 -17.59 1.13
N THR A 122 22.33 -17.66 0.24
CA THR A 122 22.96 -18.93 -0.06
C THR A 122 24.41 -18.81 0.37
N SER A 123 24.66 -19.05 1.65
CA SER A 123 25.94 -19.67 2.02
C SER A 123 25.65 -21.15 2.19
N PRO A 124 26.51 -22.05 1.67
CA PRO A 124 26.55 -23.42 2.15
C PRO A 124 26.81 -23.47 3.66
#